data_AF-A0A1I4P9H2-F1
#
_entry.id   AF-A0A1I4P9H2-F1
#
_cell.length_a   1.000
_cell.length_b   1.000
_cell.length_c   1.000
_cell.angle_alpha   90.00
_cell.angle_beta   90.00
_cell.angle_gamma   90.00
#
_symmetry.space_group_name_H-M   'P 1'
#
loop_
_entity.id
_entity.type
_entity.pdbx_description
1 polymer ?
#
loop_
_entity_poly.entity_id
_entity_poly.type
_entity_poly.pdbx_seq_one_letter_code
_entity_poly.pdbx_strand_id
1 'polypeptide(L)'
;MADVPPEITSESDYIVRITELDMETGNCRIAIIGEDDARIAGKIVDPAVAVPNNPYVTAMAACVPLRVRAKALIRDGAIERLYLSDAINT
;
A
#
# COMPACT_ATOMS: atom_id res chain seq x y z
N MET A 1 -1.40 -30.79 -2.97
CA MET A 1 -1.46 -29.47 -2.31
C MET A 1 -2.36 -28.61 -3.17
N ALA A 2 -3.49 -28.14 -2.63
CA ALA A 2 -4.38 -27.27 -3.38
C ALA A 2 -3.74 -25.87 -3.43
N ASP A 3 -3.50 -25.37 -4.64
CA ASP A 3 -3.14 -23.97 -4.88
C ASP A 3 -4.37 -23.14 -4.48
N VAL A 4 -4.34 -22.50 -3.32
CA VAL A 4 -5.42 -21.59 -2.92
C VAL A 4 -5.26 -20.36 -3.79
N PRO A 5 -6.23 -20.04 -4.67
CA PRO A 5 -6.10 -18.89 -5.54
C PRO A 5 -6.00 -17.63 -4.67
N PRO A 6 -5.13 -16.68 -5.03
CA PRO A 6 -5.00 -15.44 -4.29
C PRO A 6 -6.34 -14.69 -4.31
N GLU A 7 -6.78 -14.25 -3.14
CA GLU A 7 -8.03 -13.51 -2.97
C GLU A 7 -7.76 -12.01 -2.98
N ILE A 8 -8.54 -11.24 -3.73
CA ILE A 8 -8.49 -9.77 -3.67
C ILE A 8 -9.67 -9.31 -2.83
N THR A 9 -9.38 -8.59 -1.74
CA THR A 9 -10.42 -8.03 -0.88
C THR A 9 -11.12 -6.87 -1.57
N SER A 10 -12.28 -6.50 -1.01
CA SER A 10 -12.91 -5.23 -1.35
C SER A 10 -12.00 -4.05 -1.00
N GLU A 11 -12.25 -2.91 -1.63
CA GLU A 11 -11.54 -1.67 -1.32
C GLU A 11 -11.88 -1.22 0.10
N SER A 12 -10.87 -0.87 0.88
CA SER A 12 -11.02 -0.42 2.26
C SER A 12 -9.96 0.62 2.60
N ASP A 13 -10.22 1.41 3.64
CA ASP A 13 -9.27 2.40 4.12
C ASP A 13 -8.24 1.74 5.03
N TYR A 14 -6.97 1.96 4.72
CA TYR A 14 -5.83 1.52 5.53
C TYR A 14 -5.02 2.73 5.97
N ILE A 15 -4.46 2.68 7.17
CA ILE A 15 -3.43 3.63 7.60
C ILE A 15 -2.11 2.91 7.41
N VAL A 16 -1.27 3.42 6.51
CA VAL A 16 -0.01 2.77 6.14
C VAL A 16 1.16 3.73 6.28
N ARG A 17 2.33 3.21 6.63
CA ARG A 17 3.59 3.95 6.58
C ARG A 17 4.40 3.43 5.40
N ILE A 18 4.63 4.30 4.43
CA ILE A 18 5.45 3.99 3.25
C ILE A 18 6.91 4.11 3.65
N THR A 19 7.68 3.07 3.36
CA THR A 19 9.11 2.99 3.73
C THR A 19 10.03 2.97 2.52
N GLU A 20 9.52 2.53 1.37
CA GLU A 20 10.21 2.56 0.08
C GLU A 20 9.17 2.80 -1.00
N LEU A 21 9.50 3.59 -2.02
CA LEU A 21 8.64 3.86 -3.17
C LEU A 21 9.49 4.01 -4.44
N ASP A 22 9.13 3.23 -5.44
CA ASP A 22 9.59 3.38 -6.82
C ASP A 22 8.51 4.16 -7.59
N MET A 23 8.81 5.40 -8.00
CA MET A 23 7.85 6.28 -8.67
C MET A 23 7.58 5.91 -10.13
N GLU A 24 8.47 5.16 -10.78
CA GLU A 24 8.31 4.76 -12.18
C GLU A 24 7.33 3.60 -12.31
N THR A 25 7.42 2.65 -11.38
CA THR A 25 6.57 1.46 -11.36
C THR A 25 5.43 1.56 -10.37
N GLY A 26 5.51 2.42 -9.35
CA GLY A 26 4.57 2.46 -8.22
C GLY A 26 4.75 1.31 -7.23
N ASN A 27 5.80 0.48 -7.36
CA ASN A 27 6.08 -0.56 -6.37
C ASN A 27 6.56 0.10 -5.07
N CYS A 28 6.05 -0.35 -3.93
CA CYS A 28 6.43 0.22 -2.64
C CYS A 28 6.52 -0.84 -1.53
N ARG A 29 7.15 -0.46 -0.42
CA ARG A 29 7.08 -1.21 0.85
C ARG A 29 6.34 -0.39 1.87
N ILE A 30 5.38 -1.03 2.52
CA ILE A 30 4.50 -0.38 3.48
C ILE A 30 4.39 -1.22 4.75
N ALA A 31 4.19 -0.55 5.88
CA ALA A 31 3.76 -1.17 7.13
C ALA A 31 2.34 -0.67 7.45
N ILE A 32 1.42 -1.57 7.78
CA ILE A 32 0.06 -1.20 8.17
C ILE A 32 0.10 -0.80 9.65
N ILE A 33 -0.39 0.41 9.97
CA ILE A 33 -0.43 0.89 11.34
C ILE A 33 -1.56 0.18 12.09
N GLY A 34 -1.23 -0.42 13.23
CA GLY A 34 -2.18 -1.16 14.07
C GLY A 34 -2.17 -2.68 13.86
N GLU A 35 -1.37 -3.18 12.91
CA GLU A 35 -1.00 -4.59 12.81
C GLU A 35 0.45 -4.79 13.30
N ASP A 36 0.91 -6.05 13.35
CA ASP A 36 2.34 -6.33 13.50
C ASP A 36 3.09 -5.50 12.43
N ASP A 37 3.99 -4.61 12.82
CA ASP A 37 4.75 -3.64 11.99
C ASP A 37 5.58 -4.28 10.83
N ALA A 38 5.26 -5.50 10.43
CA ALA A 38 5.71 -6.21 9.25
C ALA A 38 5.56 -5.36 7.99
N ARG A 39 6.68 -5.28 7.27
CA ARG A 39 6.72 -4.64 5.94
C ARG A 39 6.17 -5.61 4.90
N ILE A 40 5.05 -5.25 4.29
CA ILE A 40 4.46 -5.98 3.18
C ILE A 40 4.74 -5.27 1.85
N ALA A 41 4.53 -5.98 0.75
CA ALA A 41 4.60 -5.38 -0.57
C ALA A 41 3.39 -4.45 -0.79
N GLY A 42 3.62 -3.34 -1.47
CA GLY A 42 2.57 -2.44 -1.93
C GLY A 42 2.73 -2.13 -3.40
N LYS A 43 1.63 -1.76 -4.05
CA LYS A 43 1.59 -1.25 -5.41
C LYS A 43 0.64 -0.07 -5.46
N ILE A 44 1.17 1.11 -5.76
CA ILE A 44 0.36 2.29 -6.02
C ILE A 44 -0.11 2.21 -7.47
N VAL A 45 -1.42 2.06 -7.63
CA VAL A 45 -2.09 2.07 -8.95
C VAL A 45 -2.74 3.43 -9.24
N ASP A 46 -2.68 4.35 -8.27
CA ASP A 46 -3.07 5.74 -8.42
C ASP A 46 -2.12 6.48 -9.39
N PRO A 47 -2.64 7.07 -10.48
CA PRO A 47 -1.82 7.85 -11.42
C PRO A 47 -1.11 9.05 -10.77
N ALA A 48 -1.57 9.53 -9.61
CA ALA A 48 -0.93 10.61 -8.86
C ALA A 48 0.51 10.26 -8.44
N VAL A 49 0.89 8.97 -8.36
CA VAL A 49 2.26 8.55 -8.01
C VAL A 49 3.33 9.06 -8.98
N ALA A 50 2.96 9.28 -10.24
CA ALA A 50 3.88 9.77 -11.28
C ALA A 50 4.09 11.30 -11.20
N VAL A 51 3.29 12.01 -10.41
CA VAL A 51 3.39 13.46 -10.26
C VAL A 51 4.42 13.81 -9.18
N PRO A 52 5.34 14.77 -9.43
CA PRO A 52 6.25 15.26 -8.39
C PRO A 52 5.50 15.80 -7.17
N ASN A 53 6.07 15.63 -5.98
CA ASN A 53 5.48 16.06 -4.70
C ASN A 53 4.07 15.47 -4.43
N ASN A 54 3.83 14.25 -4.91
CA ASN A 54 2.59 13.54 -4.59
C ASN A 54 2.49 13.17 -3.10
N PRO A 55 1.27 12.88 -2.60
CA PRO A 55 1.06 12.55 -1.19
C PRO A 55 1.85 11.33 -0.71
N TYR A 56 2.08 10.34 -1.58
CA TYR A 56 2.82 9.13 -1.23
C TYR A 56 4.31 9.41 -0.96
N VAL A 57 4.97 10.15 -1.85
CA VAL A 57 6.37 10.56 -1.70
C VAL A 57 6.52 11.49 -0.50
N THR A 58 5.59 12.44 -0.34
CA THR A 58 5.63 13.40 0.77
C THR A 58 5.49 12.69 2.12
N ALA A 59 4.54 11.76 2.25
CA ALA A 59 4.36 10.97 3.46
C ALA A 59 5.56 10.07 3.75
N MET A 60 6.11 9.42 2.71
CA MET A 60 7.31 8.59 2.83
C MET A 60 8.52 9.42 3.31
N ALA A 61 8.77 10.58 2.68
CA ALA A 61 9.89 11.44 3.03
C ALA A 61 9.80 12.00 4.44
N ALA A 62 8.58 12.27 4.91
CA ALA A 62 8.32 12.70 6.28
C ALA A 62 8.27 11.54 7.29
N CYS A 63 8.35 10.28 6.85
CA CYS A 63 8.17 9.08 7.67
C CYS A 63 6.85 9.07 8.47
N VAL A 64 5.79 9.67 7.92
CA VAL A 64 4.49 9.76 8.58
C VAL A 64 3.49 8.73 8.04
N PRO A 65 2.54 8.27 8.86
CA PRO A 65 1.42 7.48 8.36
C PRO A 65 0.59 8.26 7.34
N LEU A 66 0.13 7.55 6.31
CA LEU A 66 -0.79 8.04 5.29
C LEU A 66 -2.03 7.16 5.27
N ARG A 67 -3.20 7.78 5.24
CA ARG A 67 -4.45 7.08 5.01
C ARG A 67 -4.63 6.86 3.50
N VAL A 68 -4.88 5.62 3.11
CA VAL A 68 -5.00 5.22 1.71
C VAL A 68 -6.21 4.32 1.51
N ARG A 69 -6.85 4.39 0.35
CA ARG A 69 -7.74 3.32 -0.10
C ARG A 69 -6.91 2.26 -0.79
N ALA A 70 -7.14 1.02 -0.39
CA ALA A 70 -6.44 -0.09 -1.00
C ALA A 70 -7.30 -1.36 -1.05
N LYS A 71 -6.87 -2.29 -1.91
CA LYS A 71 -7.33 -3.69 -1.90
C LYS A 71 -6.18 -4.57 -1.46
N ALA A 72 -6.44 -5.49 -0.54
CA ALA A 72 -5.47 -6.48 -0.12
C ALA A 72 -5.53 -7.70 -1.03
N LEU A 73 -4.36 -8.12 -1.49
CA LEU A 73 -4.14 -9.45 -2.06
C LEU A 73 -3.77 -10.36 -0.90
N ILE A 74 -4.65 -11.31 -0.61
CA ILE A 74 -4.45 -12.32 0.41
C ILE A 74 -3.99 -13.61 -0.26
N ARG A 75 -2.90 -14.16 0.24
CA ARG A 75 -2.40 -15.49 -0.12
C ARG A 75 -2.08 -16.25 1.16
N ASP A 76 -2.51 -17.51 1.23
CA ASP A 76 -2.33 -18.37 2.40
C ASP A 76 -2.86 -17.74 3.72
N GLY A 77 -3.90 -16.90 3.64
CA GLY A 77 -4.51 -16.24 4.79
C GLY A 77 -3.76 -15.02 5.33
N ALA A 78 -2.67 -14.59 4.67
CA ALA A 78 -1.92 -13.39 5.01
C ALA A 78 -1.96 -12.35 3.87
N ILE A 79 -1.83 -11.07 4.22
CA ILE A 79 -1.74 -9.99 3.24
C ILE A 79 -0.38 -10.09 2.52
N GLU A 80 -0.41 -10.50 1.26
CA GLU A 80 0.77 -10.56 0.40
C GLU A 80 1.11 -9.16 -0.14
N ARG A 81 0.08 -8.41 -0.56
CA ARG A 81 0.25 -7.09 -1.19
C ARG A 81 -0.95 -6.19 -1.01
N LEU A 82 -0.74 -4.89 -0.80
CA LEU A 82 -1.80 -3.88 -0.94
C LEU A 82 -1.70 -3.15 -2.28
N TYR A 83 -2.83 -3.00 -2.96
CA TYR A 83 -2.99 -2.16 -4.14
C TYR A 83 -3.62 -0.83 -3.75
N LEU A 84 -2.81 0.23 -3.68
CA LEU A 84 -3.22 1.56 -3.25
C LEU A 84 -3.83 2.31 -4.43
N SER A 85 -5.12 2.62 -4.33
CA SER A 85 -5.90 3.28 -5.39
C SER A 85 -6.08 4.79 -5.18
N ASP A 86 -5.99 5.27 -3.94
CA ASP A 86 -6.18 6.68 -3.60
C ASP A 86 -5.47 7.04 -2.29
N ALA A 87 -4.95 8.26 -2.21
CA ALA A 87 -4.38 8.83 -0.98
C ALA A 87 -5.35 9.83 -0.37
N ILE A 88 -5.80 9.56 0.85
CA ILE A 88 -6.70 10.44 1.58
C ILE A 88 -5.85 11.38 2.44
N ASN A 89 -5.57 12.58 1.92
CA ASN A 89 -5.07 13.67 2.75
C ASN A 89 -6.17 14.08 3.74
N THR A 90 -5.90 13.90 5.03
CA THR A 90 -6.68 14.49 6.12
C THR A 90 -6.20 15.92 6.39
#